data_AF-A0A7R9WSD0-F1
#
_entry.id   AF-A0A7R9WSD0-F1
#
_cell.length_a   1.000
_cell.length_b   1.000
_cell.length_c   1.000
_cell.angle_alpha   90.00
_cell.angle_beta   90.00
_cell.angle_gamma   90.00
#
_symmetry.space_group_name_H-M   'P 1'
#
loop_
_entity.id
_entity.type
_entity.pdbx_description
1 polymer ?
#
loop_
_entity_poly.entity_id
_entity_poly.type
_entity_poly.pdbx_seq_one_letter_code
_entity_poly.pdbx_strand_id
1 'polypeptide(L)'
;MAETKEAPAGTPTKKETAKNGGKLATPKKNKSNSQRSQTPVAPPKKRITNISDRLSKAIDGAKEQKNRSPDLVHLGKDFDDMRKQLRSLILKTRKYNDAYIQAEKARKEMISEIGKLSEGTPLFQDVGKHQNNESIVHINEAASKEAENNAKEFRAKIVEYAAEWEEIVTGLVDQEMNNARKLGKDKSHYDGKVEKLRQEINKLENSGRPTPDTKAERLKRNEDKLKEAFIAYEEAASKTCFLIEEVVKSGWKDLYPFVKSTMNWEINRVQGESELFADLPDAVDRMVIAYKANKKK
;
A
#
# COMPACT_ATOMS: atom_id res chain seq x y z
N MET A 1 37.51 -17.83 22.21
CA MET A 1 36.94 -17.28 20.96
C MET A 1 37.85 -16.16 20.54
N ALA A 2 38.60 -16.38 19.46
CA ALA A 2 39.70 -15.51 19.03
C ALA A 2 39.17 -14.32 18.23
N GLU A 3 39.59 -13.12 18.62
CA GLU A 3 39.39 -11.86 17.90
C GLU A 3 40.40 -11.76 16.75
N THR A 4 39.91 -11.65 15.52
CA THR A 4 40.74 -11.30 14.36
C THR A 4 40.51 -9.84 14.01
N LYS A 5 41.52 -9.02 14.24
CA LYS A 5 41.64 -7.64 13.76
C LYS A 5 42.12 -7.66 12.31
N GLU A 6 41.38 -7.06 11.39
CA GLU A 6 41.89 -6.65 10.08
C GLU A 6 41.90 -5.12 9.99
N ALA A 7 43.05 -4.60 9.56
CA ALA A 7 43.32 -3.20 9.29
C ALA A 7 43.33 -2.92 7.77
N PRO A 8 43.20 -1.65 7.35
CA PRO A 8 42.78 -1.26 6.00
C PRO A 8 43.94 -0.78 5.11
N ALA A 9 43.77 -0.80 3.79
CA ALA A 9 44.35 0.17 2.85
C ALA A 9 43.92 -0.13 1.39
N GLY A 10 43.49 0.90 0.65
CA GLY A 10 43.30 0.77 -0.79
C GLY A 10 42.44 1.84 -1.47
N THR A 11 42.90 3.09 -1.51
CA THR A 11 42.68 4.02 -2.66
C THR A 11 44.07 4.26 -3.27
N PRO A 12 44.29 4.69 -4.53
CA PRO A 12 43.43 5.58 -5.35
C PRO A 12 43.42 5.28 -6.88
N THR A 13 42.51 5.88 -7.67
CA THR A 13 42.90 6.60 -8.91
C THR A 13 41.81 7.48 -9.51
N LYS A 14 42.21 8.71 -9.84
CA LYS A 14 41.57 9.67 -10.76
C LYS A 14 41.60 9.15 -12.20
N LYS A 15 40.53 9.38 -12.98
CA LYS A 15 40.54 9.70 -14.42
C LYS A 15 39.37 10.63 -14.69
N GLU A 16 39.58 11.91 -14.98
CA GLU A 16 40.05 12.51 -16.24
C GLU A 16 38.89 12.87 -17.18
N THR A 17 38.85 14.16 -17.47
CA THR A 17 37.88 14.95 -18.22
C THR A 17 37.86 14.64 -19.71
N ALA A 18 36.67 14.61 -20.32
CA ALA A 18 36.51 14.90 -21.74
C ALA A 18 35.25 15.78 -21.95
N LYS A 19 35.50 17.08 -22.15
CA LYS A 19 34.56 18.00 -22.80
C LYS A 19 34.51 17.64 -24.27
N ASN A 20 33.35 17.25 -24.78
CA ASN A 20 33.12 17.17 -26.22
C ASN A 20 31.94 18.07 -26.58
N GLY A 21 32.25 19.21 -27.17
CA GLY A 21 31.30 20.16 -27.72
C GLY A 21 30.91 19.74 -29.14
N GLY A 22 29.74 19.15 -29.29
CA GLY A 22 29.10 18.91 -30.59
C GLY A 22 27.83 19.74 -30.72
N LYS A 23 27.91 20.86 -31.46
CA LYS A 23 26.71 21.52 -32.01
C LYS A 23 26.14 20.62 -33.10
N LEU A 24 25.08 19.87 -32.79
CA LEU A 24 24.22 19.26 -33.80
C LEU A 24 22.98 20.13 -34.01
N ALA A 25 22.71 20.41 -35.28
CA ALA A 25 21.53 21.09 -35.77
C ALA A 25 20.24 20.41 -35.30
N THR A 26 19.29 21.22 -34.84
CA THR A 26 17.94 20.77 -34.49
C THR A 26 17.14 20.45 -35.77
N PRO A 27 16.64 19.22 -35.95
CA PRO A 27 15.74 18.89 -37.05
C PRO A 27 14.35 19.47 -36.79
N LYS A 28 13.72 19.98 -37.86
CA LYS A 28 12.32 20.40 -37.89
C LYS A 28 11.41 19.28 -37.38
N LYS A 29 10.69 19.53 -36.29
CA LYS A 29 9.67 18.63 -35.74
C LYS A 29 8.51 18.47 -36.73
N ASN A 30 8.50 17.34 -37.44
CA ASN A 30 7.29 16.82 -38.06
C ASN A 30 6.33 16.40 -36.95
N LYS A 31 5.14 17.03 -36.91
CA LYS A 31 4.01 16.61 -36.09
C LYS A 31 3.47 15.29 -36.64
N SER A 32 4.05 14.16 -36.23
CA SER A 32 3.41 12.87 -36.45
C SER A 32 2.21 12.74 -35.51
N ASN A 33 1.05 12.54 -36.12
CA ASN A 33 -0.22 12.30 -35.48
C ASN A 33 -0.14 10.91 -34.81
N SER A 34 0.35 10.85 -33.58
CA SER A 34 0.41 9.61 -32.80
C SER A 34 -0.99 9.26 -32.35
N GLN A 35 -1.67 8.42 -33.14
CA GLN A 35 -2.85 7.68 -32.72
C GLN A 35 -2.44 6.82 -31.52
N ARG A 36 -2.74 7.34 -30.33
CA ARG A 36 -2.56 6.67 -29.04
C ARG A 36 -3.46 5.44 -29.05
N SER A 37 -2.87 4.28 -29.29
CA SER A 37 -3.50 2.97 -29.11
C SER A 37 -4.05 2.91 -27.69
N GLN A 38 -5.39 2.98 -27.58
CA GLN A 38 -6.07 2.78 -26.31
C GLN A 38 -5.91 1.31 -25.95
N THR A 39 -4.99 1.02 -25.03
CA THR A 39 -4.95 -0.28 -24.37
C THR A 39 -6.32 -0.56 -23.76
N PRO A 40 -6.89 -1.76 -23.96
CA PRO A 40 -8.17 -2.14 -23.37
C PRO A 40 -8.10 -1.90 -21.86
N VAL A 41 -8.94 -1.01 -21.36
CA VAL A 41 -9.05 -0.75 -19.92
C VAL A 41 -9.66 -2.01 -19.30
N ALA A 42 -8.91 -2.70 -18.45
CA ALA A 42 -9.42 -3.85 -17.73
C ALA A 42 -10.71 -3.48 -16.98
N PRO A 43 -11.71 -4.37 -16.92
CA PRO A 43 -12.96 -4.08 -16.24
C PRO A 43 -12.69 -3.69 -14.77
N PRO A 44 -13.44 -2.72 -14.21
CA PRO A 44 -13.21 -2.24 -12.86
C PRO A 44 -13.39 -3.40 -11.88
N LYS A 45 -12.35 -3.66 -11.07
CA LYS A 45 -12.43 -4.65 -9.99
C LYS A 45 -13.57 -4.26 -9.04
N LYS A 46 -14.41 -5.23 -8.67
CA LYS A 46 -15.44 -5.03 -7.64
C LYS A 46 -14.73 -4.65 -6.34
N ARG A 47 -15.06 -3.48 -5.80
CA ARG A 47 -14.46 -2.98 -4.56
C ARG A 47 -14.87 -3.86 -3.39
N ILE A 48 -13.89 -4.26 -2.57
CA ILE A 48 -14.10 -5.04 -1.35
C ILE A 48 -14.50 -4.07 -0.22
N THR A 49 -14.07 -2.81 -0.31
CA THR A 49 -14.16 -1.85 0.79
C THR A 49 -15.16 -0.71 0.54
N ASN A 50 -15.74 -0.19 1.61
CA ASN A 50 -16.57 1.03 1.60
C ASN A 50 -15.75 2.32 1.83
N ILE A 51 -14.41 2.23 1.76
CA ILE A 51 -13.48 3.30 2.14
C ILE A 51 -13.68 4.50 1.24
N SER A 52 -13.77 4.28 -0.06
CA SER A 52 -13.95 5.38 -1.01
C SER A 52 -15.27 6.11 -0.81
N ASP A 53 -16.37 5.41 -0.54
CA ASP A 53 -17.66 6.06 -0.32
C ASP A 53 -17.64 6.92 0.93
N ARG A 54 -17.00 6.41 1.99
CA ARG A 54 -16.79 7.17 3.23
C ARG A 54 -15.95 8.41 2.99
N LEU A 55 -14.82 8.30 2.29
CA LEU A 55 -13.94 9.44 2.00
C LEU A 55 -14.61 10.47 1.08
N SER A 56 -15.38 10.02 0.09
CA SER A 56 -16.19 10.92 -0.76
C SER A 56 -17.21 11.69 0.06
N LYS A 57 -17.96 11.02 0.95
CA LYS A 57 -18.91 11.69 1.86
C LYS A 57 -18.22 12.68 2.78
N ALA A 58 -17.03 12.34 3.26
CA ALA A 58 -16.24 13.21 4.10
C ALA A 58 -15.84 14.48 3.33
N ILE A 59 -15.33 14.34 2.10
CA ILE A 59 -14.99 15.46 1.21
C ILE A 59 -16.20 16.37 0.95
N ASP A 60 -17.38 15.79 0.74
CA ASP A 60 -18.59 16.58 0.50
C ASP A 60 -19.01 17.37 1.74
N GLY A 61 -18.90 16.77 2.93
CA GLY A 61 -19.12 17.47 4.21
C GLY A 61 -18.10 18.58 4.49
N ALA A 62 -16.88 18.48 3.96
CA ALA A 62 -15.83 19.50 4.13
C ALA A 62 -16.22 20.87 3.55
N LYS A 63 -17.07 20.89 2.51
CA LYS A 63 -17.51 22.14 1.85
C LYS A 63 -18.26 23.08 2.79
N GLU A 64 -18.81 22.56 3.89
CA GLU A 64 -19.57 23.33 4.87
C GLU A 64 -18.67 24.03 5.90
N GLN A 65 -17.43 23.56 6.10
CA GLN A 65 -16.49 24.12 7.06
C GLN A 65 -15.54 25.13 6.40
N LYS A 66 -15.95 26.41 6.36
CA LYS A 66 -15.08 27.51 5.90
C LYS A 66 -14.03 27.87 6.95
N ASN A 67 -12.83 28.25 6.50
CA ASN A 67 -11.73 28.85 7.28
C ASN A 67 -10.89 27.90 8.16
N ARG A 68 -10.58 26.71 7.66
CA ARG A 68 -9.49 25.90 8.22
C ARG A 68 -8.23 26.14 7.38
N SER A 69 -7.29 26.92 7.91
CA SER A 69 -5.90 26.93 7.43
C SER A 69 -5.01 26.15 8.42
N PRO A 70 -5.20 24.83 8.59
CA PRO A 70 -4.20 24.03 9.28
C PRO A 70 -2.99 23.91 8.37
N ASP A 71 -1.83 23.82 9.00
CA ASP A 71 -0.56 23.66 8.31
C ASP A 71 -0.53 22.32 7.55
N LEU A 72 -0.69 22.40 6.23
CA LEU A 72 -0.63 21.25 5.32
C LEU A 72 0.70 20.50 5.44
N VAL A 73 1.77 21.15 5.89
CA VAL A 73 3.07 20.52 6.12
C VAL A 73 2.99 19.51 7.26
N HIS A 74 2.39 19.89 8.40
CA HIS A 74 2.23 19.01 9.54
C HIS A 74 1.28 17.84 9.21
N LEU A 75 0.13 18.13 8.61
CA LEU A 75 -0.81 17.08 8.18
C LEU A 75 -0.19 16.12 7.16
N GLY A 76 0.60 16.64 6.21
CA GLY A 76 1.31 15.83 5.23
C GLY A 76 2.29 14.84 5.88
N LYS A 77 2.96 15.25 6.96
CA LYS A 77 3.84 14.37 7.74
C LYS A 77 3.06 13.25 8.43
N ASP A 78 1.96 13.58 9.10
CA ASP A 78 1.11 12.60 9.78
C ASP A 78 0.56 11.57 8.79
N PHE A 79 0.14 12.02 7.61
CA PHE A 79 -0.28 11.15 6.51
C PHE A 79 0.85 10.25 6.02
N ASP A 80 2.06 10.79 5.83
CA ASP A 80 3.22 10.01 5.41
C ASP A 80 3.58 8.92 6.42
N ASP A 81 3.48 9.21 7.71
CA ASP A 81 3.75 8.24 8.77
C ASP A 81 2.67 7.14 8.83
N MET A 82 1.39 7.50 8.72
CA MET A 82 0.30 6.53 8.56
C MET A 82 0.52 5.64 7.32
N ARG A 83 0.85 6.23 6.17
CA ARG A 83 1.12 5.50 4.92
C ARG A 83 2.26 4.49 5.07
N LYS A 84 3.34 4.86 5.77
CA LYS A 84 4.44 3.92 6.09
C LYS A 84 3.97 2.77 6.97
N GLN A 85 3.17 3.06 8.00
CA GLN A 85 2.61 2.04 8.89
C GLN A 85 1.69 1.07 8.13
N LEU A 86 0.80 1.57 7.27
CA LEU A 86 -0.10 0.75 6.45
C LEU A 86 0.68 -0.15 5.48
N ARG A 87 1.72 0.39 4.81
CA ARG A 87 2.61 -0.43 3.96
C ARG A 87 3.36 -1.50 4.75
N SER A 88 3.83 -1.16 5.95
CA SER A 88 4.47 -2.12 6.85
C SER A 88 3.51 -3.25 7.24
N LEU A 89 2.26 -2.91 7.56
CA LEU A 89 1.20 -3.87 7.85
C LEU A 89 0.97 -4.81 6.66
N ILE A 90 0.74 -4.29 5.45
CA ILE A 90 0.54 -5.09 4.23
C ILE A 90 1.71 -6.06 4.01
N LEU A 91 2.94 -5.57 4.15
CA LEU A 91 4.13 -6.41 4.00
C LEU A 91 4.16 -7.54 5.03
N LYS A 92 3.89 -7.24 6.31
CA LYS A 92 3.87 -8.24 7.38
C LYS A 92 2.76 -9.26 7.19
N THR A 93 1.56 -8.82 6.80
CA THR A 93 0.41 -9.68 6.49
C THR A 93 0.72 -10.63 5.34
N ARG A 94 1.36 -10.16 4.25
CA ARG A 94 1.82 -11.03 3.15
C ARG A 94 2.84 -12.05 3.62
N LYS A 95 3.86 -11.60 4.36
CA LYS A 95 4.90 -12.48 4.92
C LYS A 95 4.31 -13.54 5.84
N TYR A 96 3.32 -13.19 6.65
CA TYR A 96 2.61 -14.13 7.51
C TYR A 96 1.90 -15.22 6.68
N ASN A 97 1.13 -14.82 5.67
CA ASN A 97 0.48 -15.76 4.76
C ASN A 97 1.47 -16.68 4.03
N ASP A 98 2.60 -16.12 3.56
CA ASP A 98 3.64 -16.89 2.87
C ASP A 98 4.31 -17.89 3.83
N ALA A 99 4.60 -17.47 5.06
CA ALA A 99 5.16 -18.34 6.10
C ALA A 99 4.20 -19.47 6.48
N TYR A 100 2.90 -19.17 6.59
CA TYR A 100 1.85 -20.15 6.81
C TYR A 100 1.83 -21.21 5.68
N ILE A 101 1.79 -20.78 4.41
CA ILE A 101 1.85 -21.70 3.26
C ILE A 101 3.11 -22.58 3.29
N GLN A 102 4.26 -22.00 3.64
CA GLN A 102 5.52 -22.75 3.74
C GLN A 102 5.50 -23.78 4.87
N ALA A 103 4.99 -23.42 6.05
CA ALA A 103 4.86 -24.34 7.18
C ALA A 103 3.96 -25.53 6.82
N GLU A 104 2.83 -25.27 6.17
CA GLU A 104 1.87 -26.29 5.76
C GLU A 104 2.43 -27.23 4.69
N LYS A 105 3.20 -26.68 3.74
CA LYS A 105 3.93 -27.49 2.77
C LYS A 105 4.96 -28.39 3.44
N ALA A 106 5.76 -27.86 4.37
CA ALA A 106 6.76 -28.62 5.09
C ALA A 106 6.14 -29.74 5.94
N ARG A 107 5.01 -29.46 6.61
CA ARG A 107 4.23 -30.45 7.35
C ARG A 107 3.77 -31.60 6.45
N LYS A 108 3.21 -31.29 5.27
CA LYS A 108 2.76 -32.28 4.29
C LYS A 108 3.91 -33.16 3.80
N GLU A 109 5.06 -32.57 3.46
CA GLU A 109 6.25 -33.31 3.02
C GLU A 109 6.77 -34.26 4.10
N MET A 110 6.91 -33.76 5.34
CA MET A 110 7.33 -34.57 6.49
C MET A 110 6.41 -35.78 6.70
N ILE A 111 5.09 -35.58 6.70
CA ILE A 111 4.13 -36.67 6.93
C ILE A 111 4.13 -37.66 5.78
N SER A 112 4.33 -37.20 4.53
CA SER A 112 4.49 -38.09 3.39
C SER A 112 5.70 -39.02 3.54
N GLU A 113 6.85 -38.49 3.97
CA GLU A 113 8.05 -39.31 4.23
C GLU A 113 7.85 -40.30 5.37
N ILE A 114 7.15 -39.91 6.45
CA ILE A 114 6.76 -40.83 7.54
C ILE A 114 5.87 -41.97 7.00
N GLY A 115 4.92 -41.64 6.12
CA GLY A 115 4.08 -42.61 5.41
C GLY A 115 4.90 -43.64 4.65
N LYS A 116 5.86 -43.18 3.84
CA LYS A 116 6.77 -44.06 3.06
C LYS A 116 7.62 -44.96 3.96
N LEU A 117 8.18 -44.40 5.04
CA LEU A 117 8.99 -45.18 6.00
C LEU A 117 8.19 -46.26 6.71
N SER A 118 6.87 -46.10 6.82
CA SER A 118 6.00 -47.11 7.42
C SER A 118 5.68 -48.28 6.48
N GLU A 119 5.99 -48.20 5.19
CA GLU A 119 5.71 -49.25 4.21
C GLU A 119 6.35 -50.59 4.61
N GLY A 120 5.59 -51.68 4.47
CA GLY A 120 6.03 -53.01 4.87
C GLY A 120 6.06 -53.26 6.38
N THR A 121 5.73 -52.25 7.21
CA THR A 121 5.65 -52.41 8.67
C THR A 121 4.20 -52.63 9.13
N PRO A 122 4.00 -53.19 10.34
CA PRO A 122 2.68 -53.24 10.96
C PRO A 122 2.02 -51.87 11.17
N LEU A 123 2.80 -50.78 11.16
CA LEU A 123 2.30 -49.41 11.35
C LEU A 123 1.68 -48.83 10.07
N PHE A 124 1.91 -49.44 8.89
CA PHE A 124 1.46 -48.87 7.62
C PHE A 124 -0.04 -48.59 7.56
N GLN A 125 -0.87 -49.42 8.21
CA GLN A 125 -2.33 -49.25 8.19
C GLN A 125 -2.80 -47.96 8.89
N ASP A 126 -2.12 -47.57 9.97
CA ASP A 126 -2.47 -46.39 10.77
C ASP A 126 -1.65 -45.14 10.36
N VAL A 127 -0.51 -45.34 9.71
CA VAL A 127 0.39 -44.26 9.31
C VAL A 127 0.24 -43.92 7.83
N GLY A 128 0.57 -44.85 6.92
CA GLY A 128 0.78 -44.57 5.50
C GLY A 128 -0.38 -44.88 4.55
N LYS A 129 -1.40 -45.63 4.98
CA LYS A 129 -2.46 -46.10 4.08
C LYS A 129 -3.52 -45.03 3.80
N HIS A 130 -3.40 -44.35 2.66
CA HIS A 130 -4.34 -43.31 2.18
C HIS A 130 -5.82 -43.72 2.12
N GLN A 131 -6.13 -45.01 1.94
CA GLN A 131 -7.50 -45.53 1.89
C GLN A 131 -8.18 -45.60 3.27
N ASN A 132 -7.39 -45.52 4.35
CA ASN A 132 -7.91 -45.44 5.69
C ASN A 132 -8.07 -43.96 6.06
N ASN A 133 -9.32 -43.52 6.20
CA ASN A 133 -9.65 -42.14 6.56
C ASN A 133 -9.09 -41.74 7.94
N GLU A 134 -8.81 -42.74 8.79
CA GLU A 134 -8.25 -42.55 10.12
C GLU A 134 -6.71 -42.63 10.14
N SER A 135 -6.06 -42.83 8.98
CA SER A 135 -4.60 -42.85 8.92
C SER A 135 -4.01 -41.45 9.08
N ILE A 136 -2.82 -41.37 9.68
CA ILE A 136 -2.12 -40.09 9.88
C ILE A 136 -1.92 -39.35 8.55
N VAL A 137 -1.53 -40.06 7.49
CA VAL A 137 -1.36 -39.45 6.16
C VAL A 137 -2.69 -38.88 5.65
N HIS A 138 -3.81 -39.60 5.75
CA HIS A 138 -5.11 -39.11 5.29
C HIS A 138 -5.57 -37.86 6.07
N ILE A 139 -5.48 -37.89 7.40
CA ILE A 139 -5.80 -36.75 8.28
C ILE A 139 -4.97 -35.52 7.86
N ASN A 140 -3.67 -35.71 7.61
CA ASN A 140 -2.81 -34.61 7.20
C ASN A 140 -3.08 -34.13 5.77
N GLU A 141 -3.53 -34.99 4.85
CA GLU A 141 -3.99 -34.58 3.52
C GLU A 141 -5.24 -33.71 3.59
N ALA A 142 -6.21 -34.08 4.44
CA ALA A 142 -7.39 -33.26 4.70
C ALA A 142 -7.00 -31.90 5.29
N ALA A 143 -6.15 -31.90 6.34
CA ALA A 143 -5.61 -30.67 6.93
C ALA A 143 -4.83 -29.81 5.92
N SER A 144 -4.08 -30.42 5.00
CA SER A 144 -3.36 -29.67 3.95
C SER A 144 -4.32 -28.97 2.97
N LYS A 145 -5.40 -29.64 2.57
CA LYS A 145 -6.42 -29.04 1.70
C LYS A 145 -7.14 -27.89 2.39
N GLU A 146 -7.48 -28.07 3.67
CA GLU A 146 -8.10 -27.02 4.47
C GLU A 146 -7.15 -25.83 4.64
N ALA A 147 -5.87 -26.09 4.87
CA ALA A 147 -4.86 -25.05 4.94
C ALA A 147 -4.72 -24.24 3.65
N GLU A 148 -4.78 -24.89 2.48
CA GLU A 148 -4.79 -24.20 1.18
C GLU A 148 -6.03 -23.29 1.01
N ASN A 149 -7.20 -23.73 1.47
CA ASN A 149 -8.42 -22.92 1.46
C ASN A 149 -8.28 -21.72 2.40
N ASN A 150 -7.79 -21.94 3.62
CA ASN A 150 -7.52 -20.89 4.60
C ASN A 150 -6.53 -19.84 4.05
N ALA A 151 -5.46 -20.26 3.37
CA ALA A 151 -4.51 -19.33 2.75
C ALA A 151 -5.15 -18.48 1.63
N LYS A 152 -6.02 -19.08 0.81
CA LYS A 152 -6.76 -18.35 -0.24
C LYS A 152 -7.72 -17.34 0.39
N GLU A 153 -8.44 -17.73 1.43
CA GLU A 153 -9.34 -16.85 2.16
C GLU A 153 -8.58 -15.68 2.82
N PHE A 154 -7.47 -15.96 3.49
CA PHE A 154 -6.62 -14.95 4.10
C PHE A 154 -6.16 -13.91 3.07
N ARG A 155 -5.69 -14.40 1.91
CA ARG A 155 -5.29 -13.52 0.81
C ARG A 155 -6.44 -12.62 0.34
N ALA A 156 -7.60 -13.21 0.05
CA ALA A 156 -8.73 -12.48 -0.52
C ALA A 156 -9.37 -11.49 0.48
N LYS A 157 -9.50 -11.86 1.76
CA LYS A 157 -10.22 -11.06 2.75
C LYS A 157 -9.33 -10.10 3.53
N ILE A 158 -8.03 -10.41 3.68
CA ILE A 158 -7.13 -9.66 4.57
C ILE A 158 -6.04 -8.96 3.76
N VAL A 159 -5.29 -9.69 2.93
CA VAL A 159 -4.21 -9.09 2.11
C VAL A 159 -4.78 -8.12 1.08
N GLU A 160 -5.80 -8.52 0.34
CA GLU A 160 -6.41 -7.69 -0.70
C GLU A 160 -7.16 -6.49 -0.09
N TYR A 161 -7.84 -6.67 1.04
CA TYR A 161 -8.46 -5.55 1.77
C TYR A 161 -7.45 -4.47 2.14
N ALA A 162 -6.32 -4.85 2.76
CA ALA A 162 -5.31 -3.88 3.17
C ALA A 162 -4.63 -3.20 1.96
N ALA A 163 -4.44 -3.94 0.86
CA ALA A 163 -3.91 -3.38 -0.37
C ALA A 163 -4.87 -2.38 -1.02
N GLU A 164 -6.17 -2.71 -1.11
CA GLU A 164 -7.19 -1.78 -1.62
C GLU A 164 -7.30 -0.54 -0.72
N TRP A 165 -7.23 -0.71 0.60
CA TRP A 165 -7.22 0.41 1.54
C TRP A 165 -6.06 1.38 1.25
N GLU A 166 -4.84 0.87 1.08
CA GLU A 166 -3.68 1.72 0.76
C GLU A 166 -3.83 2.40 -0.60
N GLU A 167 -4.26 1.67 -1.63
CA GLU A 167 -4.45 2.21 -2.98
C GLU A 167 -5.45 3.38 -2.99
N ILE A 168 -6.63 3.19 -2.37
CA ILE A 168 -7.68 4.22 -2.33
C ILE A 168 -7.21 5.45 -1.57
N VAL A 169 -6.68 5.25 -0.35
CA VAL A 169 -6.29 6.36 0.52
C VAL A 169 -5.12 7.14 -0.08
N THR A 170 -4.09 6.45 -0.57
CA THR A 170 -2.92 7.12 -1.15
C THR A 170 -3.23 7.80 -2.46
N GLY A 171 -3.98 7.12 -3.35
CA GLY A 171 -4.39 7.69 -4.63
C GLY A 171 -5.20 8.98 -4.46
N LEU A 172 -6.17 8.99 -3.54
CA LEU A 172 -7.02 10.16 -3.33
C LEU A 172 -6.27 11.32 -2.67
N VAL A 173 -5.48 11.06 -1.63
CA VAL A 173 -4.71 12.12 -0.94
C VAL A 173 -3.64 12.71 -1.86
N ASP A 174 -2.87 11.88 -2.57
CA ASP A 174 -1.83 12.35 -3.49
C ASP A 174 -2.43 13.18 -4.64
N GLN A 175 -3.61 12.79 -5.15
CA GLN A 175 -4.33 13.56 -6.16
C GLN A 175 -4.70 14.97 -5.66
N GLU A 176 -5.31 15.07 -4.47
CA GLU A 176 -5.72 16.36 -3.90
C GLU A 176 -4.52 17.23 -3.50
N MET A 177 -3.47 16.64 -2.91
CA MET A 177 -2.22 17.36 -2.62
C MET A 177 -1.57 17.94 -3.88
N ASN A 178 -1.56 17.18 -4.98
CA ASN A 178 -1.01 17.65 -6.25
C ASN A 178 -1.86 18.78 -6.85
N ASN A 179 -3.19 18.71 -6.71
CA ASN A 179 -4.09 19.80 -7.12
C ASN A 179 -3.83 21.08 -6.31
N ALA A 180 -3.79 20.99 -4.98
CA ALA A 180 -3.50 22.13 -4.11
C ALA A 180 -2.12 22.76 -4.41
N ARG A 181 -1.09 21.94 -4.66
CA ARG A 181 0.25 22.43 -5.07
C ARG A 181 0.21 23.17 -6.40
N LYS A 182 -0.57 22.69 -7.38
CA LYS A 182 -0.70 23.35 -8.69
C LYS A 182 -1.33 24.74 -8.53
N LEU A 183 -2.46 24.82 -7.81
CA LEU A 183 -3.14 26.09 -7.54
C LEU A 183 -2.28 27.05 -6.70
N GLY A 184 -1.47 26.52 -5.78
CA GLY A 184 -0.51 27.30 -5.01
C GLY A 184 0.58 27.95 -5.87
N LYS A 185 1.04 27.27 -6.93
CA LYS A 185 1.96 27.86 -7.92
C LYS A 185 1.29 28.96 -8.71
N ASP A 186 0.03 28.77 -9.13
CA ASP A 186 -0.73 29.77 -9.89
C ASP A 186 -0.96 31.04 -9.04
N LYS A 187 -1.35 30.88 -7.78
CA LYS A 187 -1.43 31.96 -6.78
C LYS A 187 -0.10 32.71 -6.68
N SER A 188 1.00 32.00 -6.42
CA SER A 188 2.34 32.60 -6.27
C SER A 188 2.80 33.34 -7.54
N HIS A 189 2.44 32.83 -8.71
CA HIS A 189 2.76 33.47 -9.98
C HIS A 189 2.01 34.80 -10.16
N TYR A 190 0.73 34.87 -9.82
CA TYR A 190 -0.02 36.12 -9.89
C TYR A 190 0.38 37.12 -8.81
N ASP A 191 0.71 36.63 -7.61
CA ASP A 191 1.26 37.43 -6.52
C ASP A 191 2.54 38.15 -6.96
N GLY A 192 3.49 37.39 -7.51
CA GLY A 192 4.73 37.94 -8.07
C GLY A 192 4.51 38.89 -9.26
N LYS A 193 3.42 38.76 -10.03
CA LYS A 193 3.07 39.72 -11.09
C LYS A 193 2.49 41.01 -10.54
N VAL A 194 1.59 40.93 -9.57
CA VAL A 194 0.98 42.09 -8.91
C VAL A 194 2.07 42.91 -8.21
N GLU A 195 2.94 42.24 -7.44
CA GLU A 195 4.02 42.90 -6.72
C GLU A 195 4.99 43.64 -7.66
N LYS A 196 5.40 43.00 -8.76
CA LYS A 196 6.23 43.67 -9.78
C LYS A 196 5.56 44.89 -10.39
N LEU A 197 4.26 44.81 -10.71
CA LEU A 197 3.52 45.94 -11.29
C LEU A 197 3.37 47.09 -10.30
N ARG A 198 3.09 46.80 -9.02
CA ARG A 198 3.05 47.81 -7.95
C ARG A 198 4.40 48.50 -7.78
N GLN A 199 5.49 47.75 -7.78
CA GLN A 199 6.84 48.32 -7.72
C GLN A 199 7.14 49.23 -8.92
N GLU A 200 6.72 48.86 -10.13
CA GLU A 200 6.88 49.70 -11.32
C GLU A 200 6.04 50.99 -11.24
N ILE A 201 4.81 50.90 -10.74
CA ILE A 201 3.91 52.04 -10.57
C ILE A 201 4.45 53.01 -9.51
N ASN A 202 4.84 52.49 -8.34
CA ASN A 202 5.45 53.28 -7.26
C ASN A 202 6.72 54.01 -7.73
N LYS A 203 7.54 53.38 -8.59
CA LYS A 203 8.72 54.03 -9.19
C LYS A 203 8.35 55.22 -10.08
N LEU A 204 7.27 55.12 -10.86
CA LEU A 204 6.81 56.21 -11.71
C LEU A 204 6.27 57.36 -10.85
N GLU A 205 5.45 57.05 -9.86
CA GLU A 205 4.86 58.03 -8.93
C GLU A 205 5.94 58.77 -8.15
N ASN A 206 6.93 58.05 -7.61
CA ASN A 206 8.08 58.65 -6.91
C ASN A 206 8.95 59.55 -7.82
N SER A 207 8.91 59.33 -9.14
CA SER A 207 9.59 60.17 -10.13
C SER A 207 8.75 61.36 -10.61
N GLY A 208 7.55 61.57 -10.05
CA GLY A 208 6.62 62.62 -10.46
C GLY A 208 5.97 62.38 -11.82
N ARG A 209 6.03 61.15 -12.36
CA ARG A 209 5.42 60.79 -13.65
C ARG A 209 4.03 60.18 -13.42
N PRO A 210 3.01 60.57 -14.21
CA PRO A 210 1.70 59.96 -14.10
C PRO A 210 1.75 58.48 -14.50
N THR A 211 0.99 57.65 -13.80
CA THR A 211 0.84 56.22 -14.11
C THR A 211 0.05 56.06 -15.42
N PRO A 212 0.59 55.38 -16.45
CA PRO A 212 -0.15 55.15 -17.69
C PRO A 212 -1.39 54.27 -17.43
N ASP A 213 -2.53 54.63 -18.03
CA ASP A 213 -3.81 53.89 -17.90
C ASP A 213 -3.65 52.40 -18.20
N THR A 214 -2.86 52.07 -19.22
CA THR A 214 -2.57 50.69 -19.62
C THR A 214 -1.90 49.87 -18.50
N LYS A 215 -1.05 50.49 -17.66
CA LYS A 215 -0.42 49.84 -16.51
C LYS A 215 -1.42 49.69 -15.35
N ALA A 216 -2.25 50.70 -15.11
CA ALA A 216 -3.29 50.66 -14.08
C ALA A 216 -4.33 49.56 -14.37
N GLU A 217 -4.84 49.47 -15.60
CA GLU A 217 -5.75 48.40 -16.03
C GLU A 217 -5.10 47.02 -15.96
N ARG A 218 -3.81 46.92 -16.30
CA ARG A 218 -3.07 45.65 -16.20
C ARG A 218 -2.88 45.25 -14.74
N LEU A 219 -2.61 46.18 -13.83
CA LEU A 219 -2.53 45.90 -12.40
C LEU A 219 -3.87 45.34 -11.92
N LYS A 220 -4.97 46.07 -12.15
CA LYS A 220 -6.33 45.65 -11.74
C LYS A 220 -6.67 44.24 -12.22
N ARG A 221 -6.45 43.93 -13.50
CA ARG A 221 -6.68 42.58 -14.05
C ARG A 221 -5.83 41.49 -13.39
N ASN A 222 -4.60 41.78 -12.96
CA ASN A 222 -3.78 40.78 -12.26
C ASN A 222 -4.18 40.66 -10.79
N GLU A 223 -4.67 41.72 -10.16
CA GLU A 223 -5.25 41.66 -8.81
C GLU A 223 -6.52 40.81 -8.78
N ASP A 224 -7.41 40.97 -9.77
CA ASP A 224 -8.60 40.12 -9.91
C ASP A 224 -8.21 38.64 -10.08
N LYS A 225 -7.24 38.34 -10.95
CA LYS A 225 -6.71 36.98 -11.13
C LYS A 225 -6.03 36.42 -9.89
N LEU A 226 -5.32 37.26 -9.14
CA LEU A 226 -4.71 36.86 -7.87
C LEU A 226 -5.81 36.49 -6.87
N LYS A 227 -6.88 37.28 -6.78
CA LYS A 227 -8.03 36.98 -5.92
C LYS A 227 -8.70 35.66 -6.30
N GLU A 228 -8.93 35.41 -7.58
CA GLU A 228 -9.47 34.15 -8.08
C GLU A 228 -8.56 32.96 -7.75
N ALA A 229 -7.25 33.09 -8.03
CA ALA A 229 -6.27 32.05 -7.73
C ALA A 229 -6.12 31.78 -6.23
N PHE A 230 -6.24 32.83 -5.40
CA PHE A 230 -6.25 32.74 -3.95
C PHE A 230 -7.44 31.90 -3.47
N ILE A 231 -8.66 32.24 -3.90
CA ILE A 231 -9.88 31.51 -3.52
C ILE A 231 -9.78 30.04 -3.91
N ALA A 232 -9.40 29.75 -5.16
CA ALA A 232 -9.26 28.38 -5.64
C ALA A 232 -8.20 27.58 -4.86
N TYR A 233 -7.08 28.20 -4.51
CA TYR A 233 -6.05 27.58 -3.69
C TYR A 233 -6.55 27.28 -2.27
N GLU A 234 -7.18 28.25 -1.60
CA GLU A 234 -7.70 28.07 -0.23
C GLU A 234 -8.77 26.97 -0.17
N GLU A 235 -9.66 26.90 -1.17
CA GLU A 235 -10.65 25.82 -1.29
C GLU A 235 -9.98 24.45 -1.44
N ALA A 236 -9.01 24.32 -2.34
CA ALA A 236 -8.30 23.06 -2.57
C ALA A 236 -7.44 22.65 -1.36
N ALA A 237 -6.76 23.61 -0.71
CA ALA A 237 -5.96 23.37 0.48
C ALA A 237 -6.85 22.91 1.65
N SER A 238 -7.96 23.61 1.91
CA SER A 238 -8.92 23.25 2.96
C SER A 238 -9.48 21.84 2.76
N LYS A 239 -9.90 21.52 1.52
CA LYS A 239 -10.37 20.18 1.14
C LYS A 239 -9.30 19.11 1.39
N THR A 240 -8.06 19.39 1.01
CA THR A 240 -6.93 18.46 1.21
C THR A 240 -6.65 18.23 2.69
N CYS A 241 -6.63 19.30 3.49
CA CYS A 241 -6.43 19.21 4.93
C CYS A 241 -7.51 18.36 5.60
N PHE A 242 -8.79 18.61 5.27
CA PHE A 242 -9.89 17.83 5.80
C PHE A 242 -9.79 16.34 5.44
N LEU A 243 -9.47 16.04 4.16
CA LEU A 243 -9.30 14.67 3.71
C LEU A 243 -8.17 13.96 4.49
N ILE A 244 -7.02 14.61 4.66
CA ILE A 244 -5.90 14.05 5.43
C ILE A 244 -6.32 13.82 6.88
N GLU A 245 -6.99 14.78 7.50
CA GLU A 245 -7.49 14.63 8.87
C GLU A 245 -8.47 13.46 9.00
N GLU A 246 -9.41 13.30 8.08
CA GLU A 246 -10.34 12.17 8.10
C GLU A 246 -9.60 10.84 7.93
N VAL A 247 -8.66 10.77 7.00
CA VAL A 247 -7.85 9.57 6.77
C VAL A 247 -7.05 9.19 8.03
N VAL A 248 -6.39 10.16 8.65
CA VAL A 248 -5.52 9.91 9.81
C VAL A 248 -6.33 9.67 11.09
N LYS A 249 -7.33 10.52 11.38
CA LYS A 249 -8.10 10.49 12.64
C LYS A 249 -9.24 9.46 12.60
N SER A 250 -9.87 9.24 11.45
CA SER A 250 -10.93 8.24 11.27
C SER A 250 -10.43 6.94 10.61
N GLY A 251 -9.13 6.80 10.36
CA GLY A 251 -8.55 5.58 9.77
C GLY A 251 -8.83 4.31 10.59
N TRP A 252 -9.06 4.43 11.89
CA TRP A 252 -9.44 3.30 12.75
C TRP A 252 -10.75 2.63 12.32
N LYS A 253 -11.67 3.36 11.66
CA LYS A 253 -12.92 2.79 11.14
C LYS A 253 -12.68 1.78 10.03
N ASP A 254 -11.57 1.90 9.29
CA ASP A 254 -11.15 0.95 8.26
C ASP A 254 -10.23 -0.13 8.84
N LEU A 255 -9.48 0.21 9.89
CA LEU A 255 -8.67 -0.77 10.63
C LEU A 255 -9.55 -1.81 11.34
N TYR A 256 -10.70 -1.40 11.89
CA TYR A 256 -11.60 -2.29 12.61
C TYR A 256 -12.06 -3.52 11.78
N PRO A 257 -12.65 -3.37 10.57
CA PRO A 257 -13.02 -4.52 9.75
C PRO A 257 -11.81 -5.37 9.35
N PHE A 258 -10.63 -4.77 9.12
CA PHE A 258 -9.40 -5.53 8.87
C PHE A 258 -9.02 -6.42 10.06
N VAL A 259 -8.97 -5.86 11.27
CA VAL A 259 -8.66 -6.60 12.51
C VAL A 259 -9.70 -7.68 12.75
N LYS A 260 -10.98 -7.34 12.66
CA LYS A 260 -12.08 -8.30 12.82
C LYS A 260 -11.96 -9.48 11.85
N SER A 261 -11.68 -9.21 10.58
CA SER A 261 -11.54 -10.25 9.56
C SER A 261 -10.33 -11.13 9.82
N THR A 262 -9.23 -10.53 10.29
CA THR A 262 -8.01 -11.27 10.68
C THR A 262 -8.27 -12.19 11.88
N MET A 263 -8.92 -11.70 12.93
CA MET A 263 -9.21 -12.50 14.12
C MET A 263 -10.22 -13.61 13.83
N ASN A 264 -11.27 -13.32 13.06
CA ASN A 264 -12.23 -14.34 12.65
C ASN A 264 -11.58 -15.44 11.82
N TRP A 265 -10.66 -15.09 10.92
CA TRP A 265 -9.89 -16.06 10.17
C TRP A 265 -9.03 -16.94 11.08
N GLU A 266 -8.32 -16.36 12.06
CA GLU A 266 -7.51 -17.14 13.01
C GLU A 266 -8.36 -18.12 13.82
N ILE A 267 -9.50 -17.67 14.33
CA ILE A 267 -10.44 -18.50 15.10
C ILE A 267 -10.89 -19.68 14.24
N ASN A 268 -11.37 -19.41 13.02
CA ASN A 268 -11.87 -20.44 12.12
C ASN A 268 -10.76 -21.42 11.70
N ARG A 269 -9.55 -20.93 11.41
CA ARG A 269 -8.40 -21.76 11.06
C ARG A 269 -8.05 -22.72 12.18
N VAL A 270 -7.87 -22.20 13.40
CA VAL A 270 -7.51 -23.02 14.57
C VAL A 270 -8.60 -24.02 14.89
N GLN A 271 -9.87 -23.62 14.80
CA GLN A 271 -10.98 -24.53 15.02
C GLN A 271 -11.02 -25.66 13.97
N GLY A 272 -10.91 -25.33 12.68
CA GLY A 272 -10.89 -26.33 11.61
C GLY A 272 -9.71 -27.29 11.71
N GLU A 273 -8.52 -26.79 12.07
CA GLU A 273 -7.36 -27.64 12.37
C GLU A 273 -7.63 -28.56 13.56
N SER A 274 -8.20 -28.03 14.65
CA SER A 274 -8.52 -28.81 15.84
C SER A 274 -9.53 -29.92 15.55
N GLU A 275 -10.53 -29.67 14.72
CA GLU A 275 -11.53 -30.65 14.32
C GLU A 275 -10.91 -31.77 13.47
N LEU A 276 -10.02 -31.42 12.53
CA LEU A 276 -9.33 -32.40 11.69
C LEU A 276 -8.33 -33.26 12.47
N PHE A 277 -7.68 -32.71 13.48
CA PHE A 277 -6.70 -33.43 14.30
C PHE A 277 -7.32 -34.17 15.49
N ALA A 278 -8.64 -34.10 15.68
CA ALA A 278 -9.33 -34.78 16.76
C ALA A 278 -9.14 -36.30 16.76
N ASP A 279 -8.93 -36.91 15.59
CA ASP A 279 -8.77 -38.36 15.41
C ASP A 279 -7.31 -38.86 15.56
N LEU A 280 -6.32 -37.95 15.72
CA LEU A 280 -4.92 -38.34 15.88
C LEU A 280 -4.65 -39.19 17.14
N PRO A 281 -5.23 -38.91 18.31
CA PRO A 281 -5.05 -39.76 19.50
C PRO A 281 -5.44 -41.22 19.25
N ASP A 282 -6.57 -41.45 18.58
CA ASP A 282 -7.04 -42.80 18.27
C ASP A 282 -6.08 -43.52 17.30
N ALA A 283 -5.53 -42.81 16.31
CA ALA A 283 -4.50 -43.36 15.43
C ALA A 283 -3.25 -43.78 16.20
N VAL A 284 -2.82 -42.99 17.18
CA VAL A 284 -1.69 -43.33 18.05
C VAL A 284 -2.00 -44.57 18.89
N ASP A 285 -3.20 -44.67 19.45
CA ASP A 285 -3.61 -45.83 20.24
C ASP A 285 -3.61 -47.13 19.41
N ARG A 286 -4.11 -47.06 18.17
CA ARG A 286 -4.03 -48.20 17.22
C ARG A 286 -2.60 -48.59 16.92
N MET A 287 -1.70 -47.62 16.69
CA MET A 287 -0.27 -47.88 16.49
C MET A 287 0.36 -48.57 17.71
N VAL A 288 0.00 -48.15 18.94
CA VAL A 288 0.48 -48.78 20.18
C VAL A 288 0.04 -50.24 20.27
N ILE A 289 -1.22 -50.53 19.92
CA ILE A 289 -1.76 -51.89 19.89
C ILE A 289 -1.01 -52.73 18.85
N ALA A 290 -0.85 -52.22 17.63
CA ALA A 290 -0.14 -52.90 16.55
C ALA A 290 1.32 -53.22 16.94
N TYR A 291 2.01 -52.26 17.57
CA TYR A 291 3.37 -52.46 18.07
C TYR A 291 3.45 -53.57 19.13
N LYS A 292 2.57 -53.53 20.15
CA LYS A 292 2.53 -54.52 21.23
C LYS A 292 2.23 -55.94 20.73
N ALA A 293 1.35 -56.07 19.73
CA ALA A 293 0.98 -57.35 19.14
C ALA A 293 2.14 -58.01 18.39
N ASN A 294 2.97 -57.21 17.70
CA ASN A 294 4.09 -57.71 16.91
C ASN A 294 5.38 -57.91 17.72
N LYS A 295 5.53 -57.26 18.89
CA LYS A 295 6.66 -57.50 19.80
C LYS A 295 6.70 -58.92 20.41
N LYS A 296 5.56 -59.61 20.44
CA LYS A 296 5.43 -60.94 21.07
C LYS A 296 5.72 -62.12 20.12
N LYS A 297 5.98 -61.84 18.84
CA LYS A 297 6.35 -62.83 17.82
C LYS A 297 7.87 -62.83 17.66
#